data_AF-A0A955M209-F1
#
_entry.id   AF-A0A955M209-F1
#
_cell.length_a   1.000
_cell.length_b   1.000
_cell.length_c   1.000
_cell.angle_alpha   90.00
_cell.angle_beta   90.00
_cell.angle_gamma   90.00
#
_symmetry.space_group_name_H-M   'P 1'
#
loop_
_entity.id
_entity.type
_entity.pdbx_description
1 polymer ?
#
loop_
_entity_poly.entity_id
_entity_poly.type
_entity_poly.pdbx_seq_one_letter_code
_entity_poly.pdbx_strand_id
1 'polypeptide(L)'
;MKIKIVGLTALTVFSVSGCVTVSGPMGPADNMEIVPSDKMPERKEPVHVSKYQILTSLEKIENGMTRQQVLEIVGKDMKIGYVKSENALELFDPIIIPNPYREEVFSIGGKDYYASYIITRIEQADGMVSEDELTPLIFEDDILIGRGQDFLFALKNHL
;
A
#
# COMPACT_ATOMS: atom_id res chain seq x y z
N MET A 1 27.17 -33.19 17.09
CA MET A 1 27.17 -32.87 15.65
C MET A 1 27.70 -31.46 15.48
N LYS A 2 28.62 -31.24 14.52
CA LYS A 2 29.47 -30.03 14.42
C LYS A 2 28.69 -28.78 13.99
N ILE A 3 28.98 -27.66 14.67
CA ILE A 3 28.53 -26.29 14.36
C ILE A 3 29.25 -25.77 13.11
N LYS A 4 28.54 -25.04 12.23
CA LYS A 4 29.15 -24.12 11.26
C LYS A 4 28.38 -22.80 11.25
N ILE A 5 29.07 -21.75 11.72
CA ILE A 5 28.70 -20.33 11.61
C ILE A 5 29.36 -19.81 10.32
N VAL A 6 28.59 -19.16 9.45
CA VAL A 6 29.05 -18.39 8.28
C VAL A 6 27.98 -17.32 8.06
N GLY A 7 28.21 -16.03 7.87
CA GLY A 7 29.40 -15.18 7.84
C GLY A 7 28.83 -13.79 7.54
N LEU A 8 29.18 -12.80 8.37
CA LEU A 8 28.65 -11.44 8.30
C LEU A 8 29.47 -10.63 7.27
N THR A 9 28.87 -10.29 6.13
CA THR A 9 29.48 -9.38 5.15
C THR A 9 28.90 -7.97 5.32
N ALA A 10 29.73 -7.07 5.83
CA ALA A 10 29.44 -5.65 5.92
C ALA A 10 29.49 -5.00 4.53
N LEU A 11 28.42 -4.31 4.16
CA LEU A 11 28.29 -3.56 2.92
C LEU A 11 28.70 -2.10 3.18
N THR A 12 29.83 -1.67 2.62
CA THR A 12 30.30 -0.28 2.67
C THR A 12 29.76 0.49 1.46
N VAL A 13 28.97 1.53 1.72
CA VAL A 13 28.48 2.46 0.68
C VAL A 13 29.37 3.69 0.68
N PHE A 14 30.03 3.96 -0.45
CA PHE A 14 30.74 5.22 -0.70
C PHE A 14 29.79 6.20 -1.39
N SER A 15 29.55 7.37 -0.78
CA SER A 15 28.84 8.49 -1.40
C SER A 15 29.87 9.49 -1.93
N VAL A 16 29.86 9.73 -3.23
CA VAL A 16 30.72 10.71 -3.90
C VAL A 16 29.88 11.92 -4.25
N SER A 17 30.02 12.99 -3.47
CA SER A 17 29.35 14.28 -3.72
C SER A 17 30.21 15.12 -4.67
N GLY A 18 29.85 15.16 -5.95
CA GLY A 18 30.44 16.05 -6.93
C GLY A 18 29.60 17.31 -7.13
N CYS A 19 30.13 18.47 -6.78
CA CYS A 19 29.59 19.76 -7.19
C CYS A 19 30.08 20.06 -8.61
N VAL A 20 29.16 20.23 -9.57
CA VAL A 20 29.47 20.74 -10.91
C VAL A 20 29.25 22.24 -10.91
N THR A 21 30.33 23.00 -11.10
CA THR A 21 30.28 24.44 -11.35
C THR A 21 30.46 24.67 -12.85
N VAL A 22 29.42 25.17 -13.52
CA VAL A 22 29.50 25.66 -14.91
C VAL A 22 29.79 27.15 -14.87
N SER A 23 30.96 27.54 -15.38
CA SER A 23 31.33 28.93 -15.64
C SER A 23 31.25 29.17 -17.15
N GLY A 24 30.20 29.88 -17.58
CA GLY A 24 30.02 30.32 -18.97
C GLY A 24 30.23 31.83 -19.11
N PRO A 25 30.81 32.32 -20.22
CA PRO A 25 31.13 33.75 -20.40
C PRO A 25 29.88 34.61 -20.68
N MET A 26 29.86 35.79 -20.04
CA MET A 26 28.90 36.87 -20.23
C MET A 26 29.01 37.48 -21.63
N GLY A 27 27.95 37.32 -22.43
CA GLY A 27 27.73 38.06 -23.68
C GLY A 27 27.00 39.39 -23.44
N PRO A 28 27.10 40.35 -24.37
CA PRO A 28 26.61 41.71 -24.21
C PRO A 28 25.08 41.79 -24.19
N ALA A 29 24.60 42.72 -23.36
CA ALA A 29 23.20 43.01 -23.11
C ALA A 29 22.55 43.70 -24.31
N ASP A 30 21.86 42.93 -25.15
CA ASP A 30 20.89 43.45 -26.11
C ASP A 30 19.49 43.43 -25.48
N ASN A 31 19.02 44.63 -25.13
CA ASN A 31 17.63 45.11 -25.14
C ASN A 31 16.52 44.05 -25.21
N MET A 32 16.18 43.51 -24.03
CA MET A 32 14.99 42.72 -23.81
C MET A 32 13.86 43.63 -23.32
N GLU A 33 12.78 43.72 -24.10
CA GLU A 33 11.53 44.35 -23.70
C GLU A 33 11.07 43.79 -22.34
N ILE A 34 10.81 44.70 -21.41
CA ILE A 34 10.17 44.39 -20.14
C ILE A 34 8.72 44.02 -20.46
N VAL A 35 8.47 42.73 -20.66
CA VAL A 35 7.12 42.18 -20.63
C VAL A 35 6.61 42.31 -19.19
N PRO A 36 5.44 42.93 -18.95
CA PRO A 36 4.90 43.08 -17.61
C PRO A 36 4.75 41.73 -16.92
N SER A 37 5.49 41.57 -15.83
CA SER A 37 5.42 40.44 -14.89
C SER A 37 4.14 40.54 -14.06
N ASP A 38 2.98 40.43 -14.69
CA ASP A 38 1.70 40.34 -13.99
C ASP A 38 0.88 39.20 -14.59
N LYS A 39 1.13 38.01 -14.04
CA LYS A 39 0.22 36.88 -13.80
C LYS A 39 1.05 35.59 -13.77
N MET A 40 1.73 35.35 -12.65
CA MET A 40 2.09 33.98 -12.32
C MET A 40 0.78 33.17 -12.30
N PRO A 41 0.67 32.07 -13.05
CA PRO A 41 -0.50 31.21 -12.94
C PRO A 41 -0.57 30.73 -11.50
N GLU A 42 -1.69 31.05 -10.89
CA GLU A 42 -2.12 30.60 -9.57
C GLU A 42 -1.72 29.12 -9.39
N ARG A 43 -0.85 28.88 -8.40
CA ARG A 43 -0.36 27.57 -8.06
C ARG A 43 -1.59 26.75 -7.67
N LYS A 44 -2.05 25.88 -8.59
CA LYS A 44 -3.18 24.98 -8.33
C LYS A 44 -2.92 24.31 -6.98
N GLU A 45 -3.83 24.54 -6.05
CA GLU A 45 -3.90 23.92 -4.73
C GLU A 45 -3.51 22.43 -4.82
N PRO A 46 -2.85 21.87 -3.78
CA PRO A 46 -2.53 20.45 -3.75
C PRO A 46 -3.79 19.66 -4.09
N VAL A 47 -3.67 18.79 -5.09
CA VAL A 47 -4.75 17.92 -5.56
C VAL A 47 -5.34 17.24 -4.34
N HIS A 48 -6.55 17.64 -3.96
CA HIS A 48 -7.28 17.04 -2.86
C HIS A 48 -7.64 15.62 -3.29
N VAL A 49 -6.78 14.66 -2.92
CA VAL A 49 -6.99 13.24 -3.23
C VAL A 49 -8.29 12.86 -2.54
N SER A 50 -9.30 12.58 -3.35
CA SER A 50 -10.67 12.36 -2.91
C SER A 50 -10.74 11.18 -1.94
N LYS A 51 -11.33 11.44 -0.77
CA LYS A 51 -12.10 10.53 0.09
C LYS A 51 -12.16 9.08 -0.41
N TYR A 52 -11.40 8.21 0.26
CA TYR A 52 -11.50 6.75 0.35
C TYR A 52 -12.13 6.03 -0.86
N GLN A 53 -11.31 5.41 -1.69
CA GLN A 53 -11.80 4.42 -2.64
C GLN A 53 -12.16 3.14 -1.86
N ILE A 54 -13.41 2.68 -1.94
CA ILE A 54 -13.78 1.34 -1.51
C ILE A 54 -13.29 0.40 -2.61
N LEU A 55 -12.33 -0.46 -2.28
CA LEU A 55 -11.60 -1.26 -3.28
C LEU A 55 -12.10 -2.69 -3.41
N THR A 56 -12.87 -3.17 -2.44
CA THR A 56 -13.33 -4.56 -2.38
C THR A 56 -14.85 -4.63 -2.39
N SER A 57 -15.38 -5.63 -3.12
CA SER A 57 -16.81 -5.96 -3.15
C SER A 57 -17.27 -6.67 -1.85
N LEU A 58 -16.98 -6.07 -0.70
CA LEU A 58 -17.38 -6.59 0.61
C LEU A 58 -18.89 -6.80 0.72
N GLU A 59 -19.68 -6.01 -0.01
CA GLU A 59 -21.13 -6.12 -0.06
C GLU A 59 -21.60 -7.47 -0.63
N LYS A 60 -20.75 -8.16 -1.40
CA LYS A 60 -21.05 -9.48 -1.96
C LYS A 60 -20.61 -10.63 -1.05
N ILE A 61 -19.87 -10.34 0.01
CA ILE A 61 -19.38 -11.33 0.96
C ILE A 61 -20.45 -11.53 2.04
N GLU A 62 -20.93 -12.77 2.16
CA GLU A 62 -21.98 -13.15 3.10
C GLU A 62 -21.50 -14.28 4.01
N ASN A 63 -22.05 -14.33 5.23
CA ASN A 63 -21.81 -15.44 6.14
C ASN A 63 -22.23 -16.76 5.49
N GLY A 64 -21.48 -17.84 5.76
CA GLY A 64 -21.70 -19.15 5.12
C GLY A 64 -20.85 -19.38 3.87
N MET A 65 -20.18 -18.35 3.34
CA MET A 65 -19.23 -18.52 2.23
C MET A 65 -17.94 -19.22 2.68
N THR A 66 -17.40 -20.07 1.82
CA THR A 66 -16.07 -20.67 2.01
C THR A 66 -14.95 -19.65 1.79
N ARG A 67 -13.75 -19.89 2.33
CA ARG A 67 -12.58 -19.03 2.05
C ARG A 67 -12.29 -18.90 0.55
N GLN A 68 -12.48 -19.98 -0.22
CA GLN A 68 -12.28 -19.94 -1.67
C GLN A 68 -13.29 -19.01 -2.36
N GLN A 69 -14.58 -19.10 -2.02
CA GLN A 69 -15.61 -18.21 -2.57
C GLN A 69 -15.33 -16.75 -2.23
N VAL A 70 -14.90 -16.48 -0.99
CA VAL A 70 -14.47 -15.14 -0.58
C VAL A 70 -13.29 -14.67 -1.42
N LEU A 71 -12.27 -15.50 -1.62
CA LEU A 71 -11.09 -15.17 -2.42
C LEU A 71 -11.43 -14.85 -3.88
N GLU A 72 -12.38 -15.57 -4.46
CA GLU A 72 -12.89 -15.32 -5.82
C GLU A 72 -13.60 -13.97 -5.93
N ILE A 73 -14.24 -13.49 -4.87
CA ILE A 73 -14.93 -12.19 -4.82
C ILE A 73 -13.92 -11.05 -4.61
N VAL A 74 -12.96 -11.20 -3.69
CA VAL A 74 -12.03 -10.12 -3.32
C VAL A 74 -10.84 -10.01 -4.26
N GLY A 75 -10.53 -11.07 -5.01
CA GLY A 75 -9.36 -11.15 -5.87
C GLY A 75 -8.06 -11.39 -5.11
N LYS A 76 -7.04 -11.88 -5.81
CA LYS A 76 -5.72 -12.23 -5.24
C LYS A 76 -4.76 -11.05 -5.15
N ASP A 77 -4.93 -10.07 -6.02
CA ASP A 77 -4.07 -8.90 -6.13
C ASP A 77 -4.94 -7.67 -6.23
N MET A 78 -4.51 -6.60 -5.55
CA MET A 78 -5.18 -5.32 -5.59
C MET A 78 -4.21 -4.23 -6.03
N LYS A 79 -4.68 -3.43 -7.00
CA LYS A 79 -3.93 -2.28 -7.51
C LYS A 79 -4.32 -1.03 -6.74
N ILE A 80 -3.36 -0.46 -6.02
CA ILE A 80 -3.63 0.61 -5.04
C ILE A 80 -3.24 2.00 -5.51
N GLY A 81 -2.43 2.06 -6.56
CA GLY A 81 -1.91 3.32 -7.06
C GLY A 81 -0.82 3.13 -8.10
N TYR A 82 -0.05 4.18 -8.27
CA TYR A 82 0.99 4.28 -9.28
C TYR A 82 2.17 5.08 -8.73
N VAL A 83 3.37 4.62 -9.01
CA VAL A 83 4.64 5.29 -8.72
C VAL A 83 5.27 5.70 -10.05
N LYS A 84 5.95 6.85 -10.09
CA LYS A 84 6.66 7.28 -11.29
C LYS A 84 7.72 6.23 -11.65
N SER A 85 7.65 5.71 -12.87
CA SER A 85 8.60 4.70 -13.32
C SER A 85 9.98 5.32 -13.52
N GLU A 86 11.03 4.55 -13.21
CA GLU A 86 12.41 4.88 -13.59
C GLU A 86 12.69 4.50 -15.06
N ASN A 87 11.81 3.71 -15.68
CA ASN A 87 11.93 3.28 -17.06
C ASN A 87 11.47 4.38 -18.01
N ALA A 88 12.24 4.64 -19.08
CA ALA A 88 11.91 5.67 -20.07
C ALA A 88 10.67 5.33 -20.93
N LEU A 89 10.23 4.07 -20.93
CA LEU A 89 9.11 3.59 -21.76
C LEU A 89 7.74 3.70 -21.07
N GLU A 90 7.71 3.66 -19.74
CA GLU A 90 6.48 3.74 -18.95
C GLU A 90 6.53 5.00 -18.09
N LEU A 91 5.43 5.73 -17.97
CA LEU A 91 5.41 6.92 -17.12
C LEU A 91 5.19 6.54 -15.65
N PHE A 92 4.55 5.40 -15.39
CA PHE A 92 4.14 4.98 -14.06
C PHE A 92 4.08 3.45 -13.91
N ASP A 93 4.68 2.93 -12.86
CA ASP A 93 4.54 1.52 -12.46
C ASP A 93 3.37 1.37 -11.48
N PRO A 94 2.53 0.32 -11.60
CA PRO A 94 1.44 0.09 -10.67
C PRO A 94 1.97 -0.42 -9.32
N ILE A 95 1.37 0.05 -8.23
CA ILE A 95 1.59 -0.53 -6.90
C ILE A 95 0.55 -1.65 -6.71
N ILE A 96 1.03 -2.89 -6.62
CA ILE A 96 0.22 -4.09 -6.48
C ILE A 96 0.47 -4.68 -5.09
N ILE A 97 -0.60 -4.97 -4.36
CA ILE A 97 -0.56 -5.59 -3.03
C ILE A 97 -1.34 -6.92 -3.06
N PRO A 98 -0.80 -8.01 -2.49
CA PRO A 98 -1.52 -9.27 -2.38
C PRO A 98 -2.75 -9.14 -1.46
N ASN A 99 -3.79 -9.90 -1.78
CA ASN A 99 -5.04 -9.96 -1.03
C ASN A 99 -5.46 -11.43 -0.85
N PRO A 100 -5.69 -11.94 0.38
CA PRO A 100 -5.58 -11.26 1.67
C PRO A 100 -4.17 -10.72 1.93
N TYR A 101 -4.09 -9.60 2.65
CA TYR A 101 -2.82 -8.96 2.99
C TYR A 101 -2.07 -9.75 4.08
N ARG A 102 -2.82 -10.30 5.04
CA ARG A 102 -2.31 -11.11 6.14
C ARG A 102 -3.32 -12.18 6.51
N GLU A 103 -2.84 -13.31 7.00
CA GLU A 103 -3.67 -14.32 7.64
C GLU A 103 -3.17 -14.64 9.05
N GLU A 104 -4.10 -14.97 9.94
CA GLU A 104 -3.83 -15.39 11.32
C GLU A 104 -4.67 -16.64 11.65
N VAL A 105 -4.12 -17.55 12.44
CA VAL A 105 -4.85 -18.69 13.01
C VAL A 105 -4.81 -18.57 14.53
N PHE A 106 -5.96 -18.75 15.19
CA PHE A 106 -6.05 -18.70 16.64
C PHE A 106 -7.08 -19.70 17.17
N SER A 107 -6.89 -20.15 18.40
CA SER A 107 -7.76 -21.15 19.03
C SER A 107 -8.50 -20.58 20.23
N ILE A 108 -9.82 -20.82 20.32
CA ILE A 108 -10.69 -20.33 21.38
C ILE A 108 -11.58 -21.49 21.83
N GLY A 109 -11.48 -21.88 23.10
CA GLY A 109 -12.28 -22.99 23.65
C GLY A 109 -12.03 -24.35 22.97
N GLY A 110 -10.82 -24.56 22.43
CA GLY A 110 -10.47 -25.79 21.71
C GLY A 110 -10.95 -25.84 20.25
N LYS A 111 -11.50 -24.74 19.73
CA LYS A 111 -11.83 -24.56 18.31
C LYS A 111 -10.83 -23.64 17.63
N ASP A 112 -10.45 -23.98 16.41
CA ASP A 112 -9.55 -23.17 15.59
C ASP A 112 -10.33 -22.24 14.66
N TYR A 113 -9.86 -21.01 14.55
CA TYR A 113 -10.40 -19.97 13.70
C TYR A 113 -9.31 -19.41 12.80
N TYR A 114 -9.70 -19.03 11.59
CA TYR A 114 -8.84 -18.37 10.63
C TYR A 114 -9.33 -16.93 10.43
N ALA A 115 -8.42 -15.96 10.53
CA ALA A 115 -8.69 -14.58 10.16
C ALA A 115 -7.91 -14.22 8.90
N SER A 116 -8.60 -13.86 7.83
CA SER A 116 -7.99 -13.27 6.63
C SER A 116 -8.22 -11.76 6.66
N TYR A 117 -7.14 -10.99 6.72
CA TYR A 117 -7.16 -9.52 6.74
C TYR A 117 -7.12 -9.01 5.31
N ILE A 118 -8.25 -8.46 4.85
CA ILE A 118 -8.37 -7.90 3.51
C ILE A 118 -8.33 -6.39 3.56
N ILE A 119 -7.81 -5.77 2.50
CA ILE A 119 -7.75 -4.31 2.40
C ILE A 119 -9.09 -3.80 1.91
N THR A 120 -9.69 -2.88 2.65
CA THR A 120 -11.03 -2.36 2.36
C THR A 120 -11.06 -0.87 2.10
N ARG A 121 -10.00 -0.19 2.54
CA ARG A 121 -9.78 1.23 2.38
C ARG A 121 -8.29 1.44 2.12
N ILE A 122 -7.97 2.49 1.37
CA ILE A 122 -6.61 3.01 1.28
C ILE A 122 -6.65 4.48 1.61
N GLU A 123 -5.88 4.87 2.61
CA GLU A 123 -5.65 6.24 3.02
C GLU A 123 -4.50 6.83 2.22
N GLN A 124 -3.41 6.07 2.04
CA GLN A 124 -2.22 6.50 1.29
C GLN A 124 -1.73 5.40 0.35
N ALA A 125 -1.50 5.76 -0.91
CA ALA A 125 -0.96 4.85 -1.92
C ALA A 125 0.58 4.85 -1.90
N ASP A 126 1.18 4.63 -0.73
CA ASP A 126 2.63 4.62 -0.52
C ASP A 126 3.22 3.19 -0.50
N GLY A 127 2.37 2.17 -0.60
CA GLY A 127 2.75 0.76 -0.55
C GLY A 127 2.83 0.19 0.87
N MET A 128 2.58 1.00 1.90
CA MET A 128 2.40 0.54 3.27
C MET A 128 0.91 0.38 3.56
N VAL A 129 0.55 -0.65 4.33
CA VAL A 129 -0.84 -0.92 4.72
C VAL A 129 -0.92 -0.93 6.24
N SER A 130 -1.77 -0.07 6.80
CA SER A 130 -2.01 0.04 8.24
C SER A 130 -3.19 -0.84 8.70
N GLU A 131 -3.31 -1.07 10.01
CA GLU A 131 -4.34 -1.95 10.57
C GLU A 131 -5.78 -1.44 10.37
N ASP A 132 -5.96 -0.12 10.28
CA ASP A 132 -7.23 0.55 10.05
C ASP A 132 -7.69 0.51 8.57
N GLU A 133 -6.78 0.17 7.66
CA GLU A 133 -7.07 -0.13 6.26
C GLU A 133 -7.52 -1.59 6.05
N LEU A 134 -7.39 -2.42 7.09
CA LEU A 134 -7.71 -3.84 7.06
C LEU A 134 -9.05 -4.15 7.72
N THR A 135 -9.82 -5.02 7.08
CA THR A 135 -11.01 -5.65 7.66
C THR A 135 -10.77 -7.14 7.81
N PRO A 136 -10.84 -7.69 9.04
CA PRO A 136 -10.70 -9.12 9.23
C PRO A 136 -11.98 -9.84 8.78
N LEU A 137 -11.80 -10.94 8.06
CA LEU A 137 -12.83 -11.93 7.75
C LEU A 137 -12.54 -13.19 8.55
N ILE A 138 -13.50 -13.63 9.37
CA ILE A 138 -13.30 -14.69 10.34
C ILE A 138 -13.99 -15.97 9.90
N PHE A 139 -13.24 -17.06 9.87
CA PHE A 139 -13.68 -18.36 9.41
C PHE A 139 -13.56 -19.41 10.52
N GLU A 140 -14.59 -20.25 10.63
CA GLU A 140 -14.62 -21.48 11.43
C GLU A 140 -14.88 -22.64 10.45
N ASP A 141 -14.06 -23.70 10.49
CA ASP A 141 -14.19 -24.85 9.57
C ASP A 141 -14.29 -24.44 8.08
N ASP A 142 -13.46 -23.49 7.65
CA ASP A 142 -13.43 -22.91 6.29
C ASP A 142 -14.64 -22.03 5.91
N ILE A 143 -15.60 -21.82 6.83
CA ILE A 143 -16.83 -21.06 6.61
C ILE A 143 -16.77 -19.69 7.27
N LEU A 144 -17.13 -18.64 6.53
CA LEU A 144 -17.20 -17.27 7.04
C LEU A 144 -18.32 -17.14 8.08
N ILE A 145 -17.94 -16.80 9.32
CA ILE A 145 -18.87 -16.61 10.44
C ILE A 145 -19.07 -15.14 10.80
N GLY A 146 -18.16 -14.26 10.40
CA GLY A 146 -18.27 -12.84 10.63
C GLY A 146 -17.11 -12.03 10.07
N ARG A 147 -17.20 -10.70 10.25
CA ARG A 147 -16.24 -9.74 9.71
C ARG A 147 -16.12 -8.50 10.58
N GLY A 148 -15.00 -7.79 10.43
CA GLY A 148 -14.75 -6.52 11.09
C GLY A 148 -14.07 -6.67 12.45
N GLN A 149 -13.42 -5.59 12.88
CA GLN A 149 -12.64 -5.56 14.13
C GLN A 149 -13.53 -5.85 15.34
N ASP A 150 -14.76 -5.33 15.36
CA ASP A 150 -15.71 -5.56 16.46
C ASP A 150 -16.06 -7.04 16.61
N PHE A 151 -16.28 -7.76 15.50
CA PHE A 151 -16.57 -9.20 15.54
C PHE A 151 -15.36 -9.99 16.03
N LEU A 152 -14.17 -9.68 15.52
CA LEU A 152 -12.92 -10.31 15.97
C LEU A 152 -12.65 -10.06 17.45
N PHE A 153 -12.85 -8.82 17.91
CA PHE A 153 -12.69 -8.45 19.32
C PHE A 153 -13.70 -9.18 20.20
N ALA A 154 -14.97 -9.18 19.83
CA ALA A 154 -16.00 -9.91 20.55
C ALA A 154 -15.66 -11.39 20.64
N LEU A 155 -15.26 -12.02 19.53
CA LEU A 155 -14.89 -13.43 19.49
C LEU A 155 -13.70 -13.73 20.41
N LYS A 156 -12.64 -12.92 20.37
CA LYS A 156 -11.41 -13.13 21.18
C LYS A 156 -11.60 -12.87 22.68
N ASN A 157 -12.63 -12.11 23.09
CA ASN A 157 -12.80 -11.68 24.48
C ASN A 157 -14.07 -12.22 25.17
N HIS A 158 -14.95 -12.94 24.48
CA HIS A 158 -16.19 -13.50 25.06
C HIS A 158 -16.08 -14.99 25.46
N LEU A 159 -14.89 -15.48 25.83
CA LEU A 159 -14.72 -16.70 26.62
C LEU A 159 -13.96 -16.42 27.92
#